data_AF-G2QD20-F1
#
_entry.id   AF-G2QD20-F1
#
_cell.length_a   1.000
_cell.length_b   1.000
_cell.length_c   1.000
_cell.angle_alpha   90.00
_cell.angle_beta   90.00
_cell.angle_gamma   90.00
#
_symmetry.space_group_name_H-M   'P 1'
#
loop_
_entity.id
_entity.type
_entity.pdbx_description
1 polymer ?
#
loop_
_entity_poly.entity_id
_entity_poly.type
_entity_poly.pdbx_seq_one_letter_code
_entity_poly.pdbx_strand_id
1 'polypeptide(L)'
;DALCHPNIKPRPKGEWVGGEIARQFCLRLSETATKMFKRRFLETWIDYVESVAQQAKHRSQSRILDLDSYFLLRRHTSGAPSTIALWEMDMDIPDHIREHPILRMLETLAVDLIVIGNDLLSYNKEQAVGDDEHNIVTVIMAQFGMDVQGAIDRAGELSREKTDRFNALYSLLPCFTLSQASRARSFVL
;
A
#
# COMPACT_ATOMS: atom_id res chain seq x y z
N ASP A 1 -16.81 -12.01 -3.14
CA ASP A 1 -18.29 -11.92 -3.07
C ASP A 1 -18.77 -10.50 -2.70
N ALA A 2 -18.50 -9.98 -1.49
CA ALA A 2 -18.97 -8.64 -1.06
C ALA A 2 -18.49 -7.48 -1.95
N LEU A 3 -17.28 -7.57 -2.51
CA LEU A 3 -16.67 -6.51 -3.33
C LEU A 3 -17.00 -6.64 -4.82
N CYS A 4 -17.10 -7.87 -5.33
CA CYS A 4 -17.35 -8.16 -6.74
C CYS A 4 -18.84 -8.07 -7.09
N HIS A 5 -19.72 -8.40 -6.14
CA HIS A 5 -21.16 -8.52 -6.35
C HIS A 5 -21.98 -7.91 -5.19
N PRO A 6 -21.79 -6.62 -4.86
CA PRO A 6 -22.39 -6.01 -3.66
C PRO A 6 -23.92 -5.93 -3.66
N ASN A 7 -24.55 -6.12 -4.83
CA ASN A 7 -25.99 -6.02 -5.08
C ASN A 7 -26.72 -7.37 -5.20
N ILE A 8 -26.00 -8.49 -5.29
CA ILE A 8 -26.61 -9.76 -5.74
C ILE A 8 -27.17 -10.59 -4.57
N LYS A 9 -26.58 -10.53 -3.37
CA LYS A 9 -27.08 -11.26 -2.19
C LYS A 9 -26.90 -10.47 -0.90
N PRO A 10 -27.87 -10.48 0.03
CA PRO A 10 -27.66 -10.02 1.40
C PRO A 10 -26.56 -10.87 2.06
N ARG A 11 -25.77 -10.24 2.94
CA ARG A 11 -24.68 -10.93 3.65
C ARG A 11 -25.24 -12.09 4.50
N PRO A 12 -24.55 -13.24 4.58
CA PRO A 12 -24.99 -14.38 5.39
C PRO A 12 -25.27 -14.01 6.85
N LYS A 13 -26.31 -14.61 7.44
CA LYS A 13 -26.64 -14.40 8.85
C LYS A 13 -25.51 -14.93 9.74
N GLY A 14 -25.00 -14.09 10.65
CA GLY A 14 -23.91 -14.44 11.56
C GLY A 14 -22.50 -14.21 10.99
N GLU A 15 -22.38 -13.62 9.79
CA GLU A 15 -21.09 -13.18 9.27
C GLU A 15 -20.48 -12.04 10.12
N TRP A 16 -19.14 -11.97 10.18
CA TRP A 16 -18.42 -10.83 10.73
C TRP A 16 -18.80 -9.51 10.05
N VAL A 17 -18.97 -8.45 10.84
CA VAL A 17 -19.47 -7.13 10.38
C VAL A 17 -18.66 -6.52 9.23
N GLY A 18 -17.37 -6.86 9.11
CA GLY A 18 -16.53 -6.37 8.02
C GLY A 18 -17.01 -6.76 6.62
N GLY A 19 -17.75 -7.88 6.48
CA GLY A 19 -18.38 -8.24 5.21
C GLY A 19 -19.43 -7.23 4.75
N GLU A 20 -20.22 -6.68 5.68
CA GLU A 20 -21.21 -5.62 5.39
C GLU A 20 -20.53 -4.26 5.18
N ILE A 21 -19.48 -3.94 5.95
CA ILE A 21 -18.68 -2.72 5.75
C ILE A 21 -18.08 -2.70 4.34
N ALA A 22 -17.46 -3.80 3.91
CA ALA A 22 -16.88 -3.94 2.58
C ALA A 22 -17.94 -3.81 1.47
N ARG A 23 -19.13 -4.39 1.67
CA ARG A 23 -20.25 -4.28 0.74
C ARG A 23 -20.71 -2.83 0.58
N GLN A 24 -20.96 -2.13 1.70
CA GLN A 24 -21.38 -0.72 1.71
C GLN A 24 -20.33 0.20 1.09
N PHE A 25 -19.05 -0.06 1.37
CA PHE A 25 -17.94 0.64 0.74
C PHE A 25 -17.98 0.48 -0.78
N CYS A 26 -18.12 -0.74 -1.30
CA CYS A 26 -18.20 -0.98 -2.74
C CYS A 26 -19.43 -0.36 -3.42
N LEU A 27 -20.57 -0.29 -2.72
CA LEU A 27 -21.76 0.41 -3.23
C LEU A 27 -21.48 1.90 -3.44
N ARG A 28 -20.95 2.57 -2.41
CA ARG A 28 -20.65 4.00 -2.46
C ARG A 28 -19.53 4.31 -3.44
N LEU A 29 -18.47 3.50 -3.43
CA LEU A 29 -17.39 3.61 -4.40
C LEU A 29 -17.94 3.57 -5.82
N SER A 30 -18.94 2.70 -6.08
CA SER A 30 -19.50 2.51 -7.41
C SER A 30 -20.25 3.71 -7.98
N GLU A 31 -20.66 4.66 -7.15
CA GLU A 31 -21.35 5.90 -7.56
C GLU A 31 -20.40 6.91 -8.21
N THR A 32 -19.10 6.86 -7.88
CA THR A 32 -18.08 7.80 -8.37
C THR A 32 -17.03 7.13 -9.24
N ALA A 33 -16.74 5.85 -8.97
CA ALA A 33 -15.62 5.14 -9.53
C ALA A 33 -15.75 4.85 -11.03
N THR A 34 -14.72 5.18 -11.81
CA THR A 34 -14.63 4.79 -13.22
C THR A 34 -14.48 3.28 -13.37
N LYS A 35 -14.84 2.74 -14.56
CA LYS A 35 -14.72 1.30 -14.83
C LYS A 35 -13.26 0.85 -14.77
N MET A 36 -12.35 1.69 -15.25
CA MET A 36 -10.91 1.43 -15.26
C MET A 36 -10.35 1.35 -13.83
N PHE A 37 -10.69 2.35 -13.00
CA PHE A 37 -10.30 2.33 -11.59
C PHE A 37 -10.91 1.13 -10.85
N LYS A 38 -12.21 0.81 -11.04
CA LYS A 38 -12.86 -0.34 -10.36
C LYS A 38 -12.11 -1.65 -10.61
N ARG A 39 -11.70 -1.90 -11.86
CA ARG A 39 -10.93 -3.09 -12.23
C ARG A 39 -9.62 -3.16 -11.42
N ARG A 40 -8.81 -2.10 -11.48
CA ARG A 40 -7.49 -2.05 -10.82
C ARG A 40 -7.59 -2.08 -9.30
N PHE A 41 -8.55 -1.36 -8.73
CA PHE A 41 -8.80 -1.34 -7.29
C PHE A 41 -9.16 -2.72 -6.76
N LEU A 42 -10.04 -3.45 -7.46
CA LEU A 42 -10.41 -4.81 -7.06
C LEU A 42 -9.23 -5.76 -7.11
N GLU A 43 -8.38 -5.69 -8.15
CA GLU A 43 -7.14 -6.47 -8.24
C GLU A 43 -6.21 -6.19 -7.05
N THR A 44 -5.90 -4.92 -6.79
CA THR A 44 -5.00 -4.54 -5.68
C THR A 44 -5.59 -4.90 -4.31
N TRP A 45 -6.91 -4.81 -4.15
CA TRP A 45 -7.57 -5.17 -2.89
C TRP A 45 -7.57 -6.67 -2.64
N ILE A 46 -7.80 -7.49 -3.67
CA ILE A 46 -7.73 -8.95 -3.56
C ILE A 46 -6.30 -9.36 -3.16
N ASP A 47 -5.29 -8.83 -3.86
CA ASP A 47 -3.89 -9.09 -3.55
C ASP A 47 -3.54 -8.72 -2.11
N TYR A 48 -4.05 -7.58 -1.62
CA TYR A 48 -3.85 -7.13 -0.24
C TYR A 48 -4.46 -8.11 0.77
N VAL A 49 -5.73 -8.50 0.60
CA VAL A 49 -6.41 -9.41 1.53
C VAL A 49 -5.75 -10.78 1.56
N GLU A 50 -5.36 -11.30 0.39
CA GLU A 50 -4.64 -12.57 0.29
C GLU A 50 -3.26 -12.49 0.97
N SER A 51 -2.52 -11.41 0.73
CA SER A 51 -1.20 -11.19 1.33
C SER A 51 -1.27 -11.07 2.85
N VAL A 52 -2.25 -10.33 3.39
CA VAL A 52 -2.47 -10.21 4.85
C VAL A 52 -2.86 -11.55 5.45
N ALA A 53 -3.70 -12.33 4.77
CA ALA A 53 -4.05 -13.68 5.24
C ALA A 53 -2.84 -14.62 5.24
N GLN A 54 -1.95 -14.49 4.25
CA GLN A 54 -0.71 -15.27 4.18
C GLN A 54 0.28 -14.86 5.27
N GLN A 55 0.46 -13.56 5.50
CA GLN A 55 1.28 -13.04 6.59
C GLN A 55 0.76 -13.52 7.96
N ALA A 56 -0.56 -13.49 8.18
CA ALA A 56 -1.17 -13.97 9.42
C ALA A 56 -0.88 -15.47 9.66
N LYS A 57 -0.83 -16.30 8.60
CA LYS A 57 -0.44 -17.71 8.69
C LYS A 57 1.05 -17.88 9.01
N HIS A 58 1.90 -16.99 8.53
CA HIS A 58 3.35 -17.05 8.73
C HIS A 58 3.79 -16.45 10.07
N ARG A 59 2.94 -15.67 10.76
CA ARG A 59 3.24 -15.07 12.06
C ARG A 59 3.65 -16.09 13.13
N SER A 60 3.22 -17.35 13.02
CA SER A 60 3.64 -18.41 13.95
C SER A 60 5.05 -18.95 13.70
N GLN A 61 5.75 -18.51 12.64
CA GLN A 61 7.06 -19.01 12.25
C GLN A 61 8.22 -18.17 12.82
N SER A 62 7.93 -17.05 13.48
CA SER A 62 8.90 -16.15 14.13
C SER A 62 10.16 -15.85 13.31
N ARG A 63 9.96 -15.64 12.01
CA ARG A 63 11.06 -15.39 11.06
C ARG A 63 11.15 -13.89 10.76
N ILE A 64 12.25 -13.28 11.20
CA ILE A 64 12.62 -11.93 10.78
C ILE A 64 13.20 -12.01 9.36
N LEU A 65 12.68 -11.19 8.46
CA LEU A 65 13.16 -11.08 7.07
C LEU A 65 14.40 -10.18 7.00
N ASP A 66 15.18 -10.32 5.94
CA ASP A 66 16.10 -9.26 5.52
C ASP A 66 15.31 -8.06 4.96
N LEU A 67 15.96 -6.91 4.89
CA LEU A 67 15.38 -5.61 4.54
C LEU A 67 14.77 -5.60 3.13
N ASP A 68 15.40 -6.26 2.16
CA ASP A 68 14.89 -6.32 0.79
C ASP A 68 13.63 -7.18 0.72
N SER A 69 13.68 -8.37 1.33
CA SER A 69 12.51 -9.26 1.47
C SER A 69 11.38 -8.60 2.25
N TYR A 70 11.71 -7.83 3.29
CA TYR A 70 10.76 -7.04 4.07
C TYR A 70 10.01 -6.05 3.18
N PHE A 71 10.70 -5.22 2.39
CA PHE A 71 10.01 -4.24 1.53
C PHE A 71 9.12 -4.92 0.50
N LEU A 72 9.57 -6.04 -0.09
CA LEU A 72 8.76 -6.81 -1.03
C LEU A 72 7.44 -7.27 -0.37
N LEU A 73 7.51 -7.90 0.81
CA LEU A 73 6.31 -8.37 1.50
C LEU A 73 5.44 -7.21 2.03
N ARG A 74 6.07 -6.18 2.61
CA ARG A 74 5.38 -5.08 3.31
C ARG A 74 4.59 -4.19 2.36
N ARG A 75 5.04 -4.03 1.11
CA ARG A 75 4.27 -3.35 0.05
C ARG A 75 2.90 -4.00 -0.17
N HIS A 76 2.82 -5.33 -0.16
CA HIS A 76 1.58 -6.07 -0.38
C HIS A 76 0.70 -6.18 0.87
N THR A 77 1.27 -6.01 2.07
CA THR A 77 0.55 -6.20 3.35
C THR A 77 0.23 -4.89 4.09
N SER A 78 0.67 -3.74 3.57
CA SER A 78 0.43 -2.43 4.18
C SER A 78 -0.95 -1.83 3.88
N GLY A 79 -1.60 -2.25 2.78
CA GLY A 79 -2.82 -1.60 2.29
C GLY A 79 -2.59 -0.21 1.68
N ALA A 80 -1.34 0.27 1.67
CA ALA A 80 -0.98 1.55 1.07
C ALA A 80 -1.26 1.60 -0.44
N PRO A 81 -0.94 0.56 -1.25
CA PRO A 81 -1.29 0.57 -2.68
C PRO A 81 -2.79 0.77 -2.94
N SER A 82 -3.66 0.05 -2.19
CA SER A 82 -5.12 0.21 -2.31
C SER A 82 -5.59 1.60 -1.90
N THR A 83 -4.92 2.22 -0.93
CA THR A 83 -5.24 3.58 -0.46
C THR A 83 -4.84 4.63 -1.48
N ILE A 84 -3.65 4.52 -2.08
CA ILE A 84 -3.18 5.41 -3.14
C ILE A 84 -4.08 5.29 -4.37
N ALA A 85 -4.50 4.07 -4.73
CA ALA A 85 -5.37 3.85 -5.87
C ALA A 85 -6.68 4.66 -5.78
N LEU A 86 -7.22 4.91 -4.57
CA LEU A 86 -8.45 5.68 -4.38
C LEU A 86 -8.37 7.12 -4.91
N TRP A 87 -7.16 7.68 -5.07
CA TRP A 87 -6.98 9.00 -5.66
C TRP A 87 -7.35 9.05 -7.14
N GLU A 88 -7.35 7.89 -7.82
CA GLU A 88 -7.73 7.76 -9.23
C GLU A 88 -9.22 7.48 -9.43
N MET A 89 -10.03 7.48 -8.35
CA MET A 89 -11.38 6.90 -8.41
C MET A 89 -12.27 7.52 -9.49
N ASP A 90 -12.23 8.84 -9.67
CA ASP A 90 -13.03 9.57 -10.65
C ASP A 90 -12.28 9.81 -11.97
N MET A 91 -11.15 9.13 -12.19
CA MET A 91 -10.26 9.34 -13.32
C MET A 91 -10.25 8.14 -14.28
N ASP A 92 -10.42 8.41 -15.58
CA ASP A 92 -10.21 7.42 -16.64
C ASP A 92 -8.77 7.49 -17.15
N ILE A 93 -7.81 7.12 -16.29
CA ILE A 93 -6.39 7.09 -16.66
C ILE A 93 -6.13 5.89 -17.60
N PRO A 94 -5.65 6.11 -18.84
CA PRO A 94 -5.27 5.05 -19.77
C PRO A 94 -4.17 4.16 -19.20
N ASP A 95 -4.24 2.86 -19.49
CA ASP A 95 -3.28 1.88 -18.96
C ASP A 95 -1.81 2.22 -19.34
N HIS A 96 -1.57 2.75 -20.55
CA HIS A 96 -0.21 3.14 -20.96
C HIS A 96 0.38 4.31 -20.14
N ILE A 97 -0.47 5.18 -19.56
CA ILE A 97 -0.04 6.23 -18.63
C ILE A 97 0.14 5.62 -17.24
N ARG A 98 -0.81 4.80 -16.80
CA ARG A 98 -0.82 4.19 -15.46
C ARG A 98 0.37 3.25 -15.23
N GLU A 99 0.76 2.53 -16.28
CA GLU A 99 1.89 1.59 -16.31
C GLU A 99 3.21 2.27 -16.72
N HIS A 100 3.24 3.60 -16.85
CA HIS A 100 4.46 4.30 -17.17
C HIS A 100 5.53 3.99 -16.10
N PRO A 101 6.75 3.57 -16.46
CA PRO A 101 7.74 3.09 -15.49
C PRO A 101 8.08 4.08 -14.37
N ILE A 102 8.17 5.37 -14.71
CA ILE A 102 8.41 6.44 -13.71
C ILE A 102 7.25 6.52 -12.72
N LEU A 103 6.01 6.41 -13.19
CA LEU A 103 4.82 6.49 -12.34
C LEU A 103 4.76 5.32 -11.35
N ARG A 104 5.01 4.09 -11.84
CA ARG A 104 5.07 2.88 -11.01
C ARG A 104 6.19 2.95 -9.97
N MET A 105 7.33 3.56 -10.31
CA MET A 105 8.43 3.77 -9.37
C MET A 105 8.10 4.84 -8.32
N LEU A 106 7.46 5.94 -8.70
CA LEU A 106 6.98 6.96 -7.76
C LEU A 106 5.97 6.36 -6.77
N GLU A 107 5.02 5.55 -7.26
CA GLU A 107 4.06 4.83 -6.42
C GLU A 107 4.77 3.87 -5.45
N THR A 108 5.76 3.10 -5.93
CA THR A 108 6.54 2.19 -5.08
C THR A 108 7.27 2.95 -3.96
N LEU A 109 7.87 4.10 -4.28
CA LEU A 109 8.57 4.94 -3.31
C LEU A 109 7.59 5.57 -2.31
N ALA A 110 6.42 6.01 -2.75
CA ALA A 110 5.38 6.53 -1.87
C ALA A 110 4.88 5.46 -0.89
N VAL A 111 4.65 4.23 -1.36
CA VAL A 111 4.30 3.10 -0.50
C VAL A 111 5.40 2.83 0.53
N ASP A 112 6.66 2.77 0.10
CA ASP A 112 7.78 2.54 1.02
C ASP A 112 7.87 3.62 2.11
N LEU A 113 7.66 4.90 1.76
CA LEU A 113 7.67 6.01 2.71
C LEU A 113 6.52 5.89 3.72
N ILE A 114 5.31 5.55 3.27
CA ILE A 114 4.15 5.30 4.14
C ILE A 114 4.46 4.15 5.11
N VAL A 115 5.03 3.07 4.60
CA VAL A 115 5.40 1.88 5.38
C VAL A 115 6.45 2.22 6.44
N ILE A 116 7.53 2.90 6.08
CA ILE A 116 8.56 3.28 7.06
C ILE A 116 7.97 4.18 8.15
N GLY A 117 7.18 5.19 7.75
CA GLY A 117 6.52 6.09 8.71
C GLY A 117 5.56 5.35 9.65
N ASN A 118 4.79 4.38 9.13
CA ASN A 118 3.88 3.57 9.93
C ASN A 118 4.65 2.75 10.97
N ASP A 119 5.69 2.03 10.53
CA ASP A 119 6.48 1.15 11.39
C ASP A 119 7.24 1.93 12.47
N LEU A 120 7.79 3.10 12.14
CA LEU A 120 8.45 3.97 13.14
C LEU A 120 7.47 4.45 14.22
N LEU A 121 6.24 4.82 13.84
CA LEU A 121 5.22 5.28 14.77
C LEU A 121 4.62 4.13 15.59
N SER A 122 4.55 2.93 15.05
CA SER A 122 3.95 1.76 15.70
C SER A 122 4.96 0.93 16.51
N TYR A 123 6.27 1.08 16.28
CA TYR A 123 7.30 0.20 16.84
C TYR A 123 7.18 -0.01 18.35
N ASN A 124 7.08 1.07 19.13
CA ASN A 124 7.02 0.94 20.59
C ASN A 124 5.79 0.15 21.07
N LYS A 125 4.67 0.24 20.35
CA LYS A 125 3.47 -0.54 20.64
C LYS A 125 3.69 -2.00 20.28
N GLU A 126 4.26 -2.28 19.11
CA GLU A 126 4.45 -3.63 18.57
C GLU A 126 5.46 -4.43 19.40
N GLN A 127 6.62 -3.84 19.74
CA GLN A 127 7.63 -4.53 20.55
C GLN A 127 7.15 -4.82 21.98
N ALA A 128 6.32 -3.94 22.56
CA ALA A 128 5.77 -4.13 23.90
C ALA A 128 4.81 -5.34 24.00
N VAL A 129 4.27 -5.81 22.87
CA VAL A 129 3.38 -6.97 22.80
C VAL A 129 3.98 -8.15 22.03
N GLY A 130 5.24 -8.04 21.57
CA GLY A 130 5.94 -9.06 20.81
C GLY A 130 5.37 -9.31 19.40
N ASP A 131 4.86 -8.26 18.73
CA ASP A 131 4.34 -8.32 17.35
C ASP A 131 5.18 -7.46 16.38
N ASP A 132 6.45 -7.19 16.71
CA ASP A 132 7.37 -6.34 15.95
C ASP A 132 8.22 -7.11 14.92
N GLU A 133 8.04 -8.43 14.76
CA GLU A 133 8.80 -9.25 13.81
C GLU A 133 8.69 -8.77 12.35
N HIS A 134 7.61 -8.05 12.03
CA HIS A 134 7.35 -7.46 10.71
C HIS A 134 7.51 -5.93 10.70
N ASN A 135 8.26 -5.38 11.67
CA ASN A 135 8.58 -3.96 11.75
C ASN A 135 9.99 -3.68 11.21
N ILE A 136 10.16 -2.61 10.44
CA ILE A 136 11.44 -2.24 9.85
C ILE A 136 12.55 -2.04 10.89
N VAL A 137 12.22 -1.55 12.09
CA VAL A 137 13.20 -1.34 13.16
C VAL A 137 13.79 -2.69 13.59
N THR A 138 12.94 -3.68 13.85
CA THR A 138 13.34 -5.05 14.21
C THR A 138 14.13 -5.73 13.09
N VAL A 139 13.71 -5.54 11.84
CA VAL A 139 14.42 -6.04 10.65
C VAL A 139 15.84 -5.45 10.55
N ILE A 140 15.98 -4.14 10.74
CA ILE A 140 17.30 -3.46 10.69
C ILE A 140 18.18 -3.90 11.87
N MET A 141 17.63 -4.00 13.08
CA MET A 141 18.36 -4.52 14.26
C MET A 141 18.90 -5.92 13.99
N ALA A 142 18.05 -6.82 13.48
CA ALA A 142 18.42 -8.20 13.22
C ALA A 142 19.46 -8.34 12.09
N GLN A 143 19.31 -7.58 11.00
CA GLN A 143 20.20 -7.69 9.85
C GLN A 143 21.56 -7.02 10.06
N PHE A 144 21.60 -5.86 10.74
CA PHE A 144 22.80 -5.04 10.86
C PHE A 144 23.42 -5.05 12.27
N GLY A 145 22.82 -5.74 13.24
CA GLY A 145 23.32 -5.80 14.61
C GLY A 145 23.26 -4.45 15.33
N MET A 146 22.28 -3.60 14.98
CA MET A 146 22.08 -2.28 15.56
C MET A 146 21.22 -2.35 16.82
N ASP A 147 21.38 -1.37 17.70
CA ASP A 147 20.41 -1.11 18.76
C ASP A 147 19.16 -0.40 18.21
N VAL A 148 18.17 -0.18 19.07
CA VAL A 148 16.88 0.42 18.66
C VAL A 148 17.08 1.81 18.06
N GLN A 149 17.91 2.66 18.69
CA GLN A 149 18.13 4.02 18.20
C GLN A 149 18.87 4.01 16.86
N GLY A 150 19.92 3.20 16.72
CA GLY A 150 20.64 3.04 15.46
C GLY A 150 19.75 2.52 14.33
N ALA A 151 18.82 1.61 14.64
CA ALA A 151 17.86 1.11 13.67
C ALA A 151 16.82 2.16 13.26
N ILE A 152 16.33 2.98 14.19
CA ILE A 152 15.45 4.12 13.91
C ILE A 152 16.18 5.15 13.04
N ASP A 153 17.43 5.47 13.37
CA ASP A 153 18.24 6.43 12.60
C ASP A 153 18.46 5.92 11.16
N ARG A 154 18.77 4.62 11.00
CA ARG A 154 18.91 3.99 9.68
C ARG A 154 17.60 3.96 8.90
N ALA A 155 16.46 3.71 9.53
CA ALA A 155 15.15 3.83 8.89
C ALA A 155 14.85 5.27 8.44
N GLY A 156 15.29 6.26 9.22
CA GLY A 156 15.24 7.68 8.86
C GLY A 156 16.12 8.02 7.65
N GLU A 157 17.32 7.43 7.54
CA GLU A 157 18.18 7.55 6.36
C GLU A 157 17.53 6.94 5.12
N LEU A 158 17.00 5.71 5.23
CA LEU A 158 16.27 5.06 4.14
C LEU A 158 15.09 5.91 3.64
N SER A 159 14.38 6.58 4.56
CA SER A 159 13.30 7.50 4.20
C SER A 159 13.82 8.70 3.41
N ARG A 160 14.96 9.28 3.80
CA ARG A 160 15.60 10.38 3.05
C ARG A 160 16.05 9.93 1.66
N GLU A 161 16.76 8.80 1.58
CA GLU A 161 17.21 8.21 0.30
C GLU A 161 16.04 8.00 -0.68
N LYS A 162 14.91 7.47 -0.19
CA LYS A 162 13.70 7.26 -0.98
C LYS A 162 13.03 8.58 -1.38
N THR A 163 13.02 9.57 -0.49
CA THR A 163 12.47 10.91 -0.76
C THR A 163 13.28 11.61 -1.86
N ASP A 164 14.61 11.57 -1.77
CA ASP A 164 15.50 12.18 -2.77
C ASP A 164 15.29 11.51 -4.14
N ARG A 165 15.20 10.18 -4.16
CA ARG A 165 14.89 9.42 -5.39
C ARG A 165 13.51 9.75 -5.95
N PHE A 166 12.50 9.91 -5.09
CA PHE A 166 11.15 10.30 -5.50
C PHE A 166 11.18 11.67 -6.18
N ASN A 167 11.80 12.67 -5.56
CA ASN A 167 11.91 14.03 -6.09
C ASN A 167 12.68 14.08 -7.42
N ALA A 168 13.75 13.30 -7.54
CA ALA A 168 14.52 13.18 -8.78
C ALA A 168 13.67 12.58 -9.92
N LEU A 169 12.93 11.50 -9.65
CA LEU A 169 12.05 10.86 -10.64
C LEU A 169 10.84 11.73 -10.99
N TYR A 170 10.28 12.43 -10.02
CA TYR A 170 9.16 13.34 -10.22
C TYR A 170 9.52 14.44 -11.22
N SER A 171 10.75 14.96 -11.14
CA SER A 171 11.27 15.96 -12.08
C SER A 171 11.44 15.43 -13.51
N LEU A 172 11.51 14.10 -13.68
CA LEU A 172 11.61 13.42 -14.97
C LEU A 172 10.24 12.93 -15.50
N LEU A 173 9.16 13.11 -14.74
CA LEU A 173 7.84 12.63 -15.14
C LEU A 173 7.37 13.40 -16.38
N PRO A 174 7.05 12.71 -17.49
CA PRO A 174 6.64 13.38 -18.71
C PRO A 174 5.31 14.11 -18.49
N CYS A 175 5.15 15.26 -19.13
CA CYS A 175 3.89 15.97 -19.18
C CYS A 175 2.92 15.19 -20.07
N PHE A 176 1.96 14.49 -19.48
CA PHE A 176 0.87 13.88 -20.22
C PHE A 176 -0.14 14.98 -20.63
N THR A 177 -0.30 15.21 -21.93
CA THR A 177 -1.21 16.26 -22.42
C THR A 177 -2.67 15.84 -22.26
N LEU A 178 -3.45 16.70 -21.62
CA LEU A 178 -4.86 16.52 -21.25
C LEU A 178 -5.82 16.73 -22.44
N SER A 179 -5.53 16.21 -23.63
CA SER A 179 -6.62 15.97 -24.62
C SER A 179 -7.27 14.59 -24.40
N GLN A 180 -6.71 13.77 -23.50
CA GLN A 180 -7.17 12.41 -23.19
C GLN A 180 -7.41 12.14 -21.69
N ALA A 181 -7.23 13.13 -20.81
CA ALA A 181 -7.56 12.99 -19.40
C ALA A 181 -8.00 14.36 -18.88
N SER A 182 -9.17 14.46 -18.27
CA SER A 182 -9.71 15.75 -17.82
C SER A 182 -9.05 16.29 -16.54
N ARG A 183 -8.10 15.60 -15.90
CA ARG A 183 -7.63 15.96 -14.54
C ARG A 183 -6.24 15.45 -14.09
N ALA A 184 -5.31 15.09 -14.99
CA ALA A 184 -4.05 14.46 -14.56
C ALA A 184 -3.00 15.41 -13.95
N ARG A 185 -3.23 16.74 -13.90
CA ARG A 185 -2.32 17.66 -13.17
C ARG A 185 -2.48 17.62 -11.65
N SER A 186 -3.56 17.03 -11.12
CA SER A 186 -3.79 16.84 -9.68
C SER A 186 -3.26 15.50 -9.14
N PHE A 187 -2.53 14.72 -9.93
CA PHE A 187 -2.15 13.36 -9.54
C PHE A 187 -0.98 13.29 -8.53
N VAL A 188 -0.30 14.41 -8.26
CA VAL A 188 0.85 14.48 -7.33
C VAL A 188 0.87 15.81 -6.51
N LEU A 189 -0.28 16.47 -6.36
CA LEU A 189 -0.47 17.63 -5.47
C LEU A 189 -1.60 17.34 -4.49
#